data_AF-A0A952Y7V6-F1
#
_entry.id   AF-A0A952Y7V6-F1
#
_cell.length_a   1.000
_cell.length_b   1.000
_cell.length_c   1.000
_cell.angle_alpha   90.00
_cell.angle_beta   90.00
_cell.angle_gamma   90.00
#
_symmetry.space_group_name_H-M   'P 1'
#
loop_
_entity.id
_entity.type
_entity.pdbx_description
1 polymer ?
#
loop_
_entity_poly.entity_id
_entity_poly.type
_entity_poly.pdbx_seq_one_letter_code
_entity_poly.pdbx_strand_id
1 'polypeptide(L)'
;MDERLTMQAPAPAAVTAVTANPLLDFSGLPRFAEFDPALVTPAIDDLLAHARATLAAVTDLATPTTWDAFVEPLEDATERLGRAWGVVGHLNGVADTPPLREAYNA
;
A
#
# COMPACT_ATOMS: atom_id res chain seq x y z
N MET A 1 37.28 33.12 0.61
CA MET A 1 37.60 32.04 -0.35
C MET A 1 36.67 30.90 0.02
N ASP A 2 35.52 30.86 -0.65
CA ASP A 2 34.43 29.92 -0.39
C ASP A 2 34.80 28.50 -0.82
N GLU A 3 35.03 27.64 0.16
CA GLU A 3 35.04 26.19 -0.01
C GLU A 3 33.59 25.70 -0.13
N ARG A 4 33.14 25.60 -1.39
CA ARG A 4 31.81 25.11 -1.74
C ARG A 4 31.60 23.69 -1.21
N LEU A 5 30.64 23.56 -0.31
CA LEU A 5 29.91 22.33 0.03
C LEU A 5 29.55 21.56 -1.25
N THR A 6 30.14 20.38 -1.44
CA THR A 6 29.56 19.37 -2.33
C THR A 6 28.54 18.59 -1.51
N MET A 7 27.30 19.08 -1.47
CA MET A 7 26.14 18.24 -1.14
C MET A 7 25.99 17.20 -2.24
N GLN A 8 26.53 16.00 -2.01
CA GLN A 8 26.09 14.82 -2.76
C GLN A 8 24.77 14.37 -2.12
N ALA A 9 23.65 14.82 -2.69
CA ALA A 9 22.34 14.28 -2.36
C ALA A 9 22.28 12.81 -2.81
N PRO A 10 21.80 11.85 -1.98
CA PRO A 10 21.49 10.52 -2.48
C PRO A 10 20.34 10.60 -3.48
N ALA A 11 20.48 9.87 -4.59
CA ALA A 11 19.51 9.79 -5.68
C ALA A 11 18.12 9.32 -5.18
N PRO A 12 17.00 9.83 -5.75
CA PRO A 12 15.66 9.40 -5.37
C PRO A 12 15.32 8.06 -6.03
N ALA A 13 15.89 6.97 -5.53
CA ALA A 13 15.57 5.61 -5.99
C ALA A 13 14.33 5.02 -5.27
N ALA A 14 13.83 5.66 -4.21
CA ALA A 14 12.75 5.13 -3.38
C ALA A 14 11.33 5.52 -3.84
N VAL A 15 11.17 6.56 -4.67
CA VAL A 15 9.84 7.05 -5.06
C VAL A 15 9.25 6.27 -6.25
N THR A 16 10.08 5.62 -7.06
CA THR A 16 9.64 4.93 -8.29
C THR A 16 9.17 3.49 -8.06
N ALA A 17 9.49 2.88 -6.91
CA ALA A 17 9.12 1.48 -6.62
C ALA A 17 7.64 1.31 -6.23
N VAL A 18 7.04 2.32 -5.58
CA VAL A 18 5.62 2.30 -5.19
C VAL A 18 4.69 2.40 -6.40
N THR A 19 5.10 3.12 -7.46
CA THR A 19 4.27 3.33 -8.66
C THR A 19 4.18 2.12 -9.59
N ALA A 20 4.97 1.07 -9.35
CA ALA A 20 5.00 -0.15 -10.16
C ALA A 20 4.61 -1.42 -9.38
N ASN A 21 4.02 -1.28 -8.19
CA ASN A 21 3.60 -2.44 -7.39
C ASN A 21 2.25 -2.99 -7.91
N PRO A 22 2.18 -4.25 -8.39
CA PRO A 22 0.95 -4.83 -8.94
C PRO A 22 -0.17 -4.98 -7.91
N LEU A 23 0.14 -4.96 -6.60
CA LEU A 23 -0.86 -4.97 -5.53
C LEU A 23 -1.52 -3.60 -5.32
N LEU A 24 -0.97 -2.53 -5.90
CA LEU A 24 -1.51 -1.17 -5.85
C LEU A 24 -2.23 -0.77 -7.15
N ASP A 25 -2.31 -1.67 -8.14
CA ASP A 25 -3.12 -1.47 -9.33
C ASP A 25 -4.54 -1.99 -9.15
N PHE A 26 -5.49 -1.07 -9.01
CA PHE A 26 -6.90 -1.35 -8.82
C PHE A 26 -7.75 -1.19 -10.08
N SER A 27 -7.14 -0.90 -11.25
CA SER A 27 -7.87 -0.58 -12.48
C SER A 27 -8.62 -1.77 -13.10
N GLY A 28 -8.39 -2.99 -12.60
CA GLY A 28 -9.00 -4.20 -13.14
C GLY A 28 -8.83 -5.44 -12.25
N LEU A 29 -8.63 -6.59 -12.89
CA LEU A 29 -8.37 -7.87 -12.22
C LEU A 29 -6.96 -7.90 -11.61
N PRO A 30 -6.72 -8.65 -10.53
CA PRO A 30 -5.40 -8.81 -9.95
C PRO A 30 -4.36 -9.32 -10.95
N ARG A 31 -3.19 -8.68 -10.97
CA ARG A 31 -2.07 -9.01 -11.86
C ARG A 31 -1.22 -10.16 -11.31
N PHE A 32 -1.80 -11.36 -11.17
CA PHE A 32 -1.10 -12.52 -10.59
C PHE A 32 0.22 -12.88 -11.30
N ALA A 33 0.32 -12.67 -12.62
CA ALA A 33 1.53 -12.96 -13.40
C ALA A 33 2.71 -12.03 -13.06
N GLU A 34 2.44 -10.86 -12.47
CA GLU A 34 3.44 -9.88 -12.07
C GLU A 34 3.75 -9.94 -10.56
N PHE A 35 3.12 -10.86 -9.83
CA PHE A 35 3.24 -10.96 -8.37
C PHE A 35 4.66 -11.37 -7.95
N ASP A 36 5.20 -10.63 -6.99
CA ASP A 36 6.47 -10.92 -6.31
C ASP A 36 6.25 -10.80 -4.79
N PRO A 37 6.56 -11.83 -3.97
CA PRO A 37 6.52 -11.75 -2.52
C PRO A 37 7.25 -10.54 -1.92
N ALA A 38 8.33 -10.06 -2.55
CA ALA A 38 9.08 -8.89 -2.08
C ALA A 38 8.28 -7.59 -2.12
N LEU A 39 7.19 -7.56 -2.91
CA LEU A 39 6.32 -6.39 -3.07
C LEU A 39 5.14 -6.38 -2.09
N VAL A 40 4.97 -7.44 -1.27
CA VAL A 40 3.85 -7.56 -0.31
C VAL A 40 3.98 -6.52 0.79
N THR A 41 5.05 -6.56 1.59
CA THR A 41 5.27 -5.63 2.71
C THR A 41 5.15 -4.17 2.31
N PRO A 42 5.84 -3.66 1.26
CA PRO A 42 5.70 -2.26 0.89
C PRO A 42 4.28 -1.88 0.45
N ALA A 43 3.55 -2.73 -0.29
CA ALA A 43 2.16 -2.44 -0.65
C ALA A 43 1.24 -2.38 0.57
N ILE A 44 1.37 -3.34 1.48
CA ILE A 44 0.51 -3.44 2.66
C ILE A 44 0.81 -2.33 3.65
N ASP A 45 2.07 -1.94 3.83
CA ASP A 45 2.45 -0.79 4.65
C ASP A 45 1.84 0.52 4.12
N ASP A 46 1.91 0.75 2.80
CA ASP A 46 1.32 1.92 2.17
C ASP A 46 -0.21 1.96 2.34
N LEU A 47 -0.89 0.83 2.13
CA LEU A 47 -2.33 0.72 2.28
C LEU A 47 -2.78 0.86 3.73
N LEU A 48 -2.03 0.30 4.69
CA LEU A 48 -2.28 0.47 6.11
C LEU A 48 -2.07 1.92 6.55
N ALA A 49 -1.01 2.57 6.07
CA ALA A 49 -0.77 3.99 6.34
C ALA A 49 -1.93 4.85 5.82
N HIS A 50 -2.39 4.60 4.59
CA HIS A 50 -3.53 5.29 4.00
C HIS A 50 -4.85 5.03 4.76
N ALA A 51 -5.13 3.77 5.12
CA ALA A 51 -6.32 3.41 5.89
C ALA A 51 -6.33 4.05 7.29
N ARG A 52 -5.18 4.09 7.98
CA ARG A 52 -5.05 4.76 9.28
C ARG A 52 -5.23 6.26 9.18
N ALA A 53 -4.64 6.90 8.17
CA ALA A 53 -4.81 8.33 7.93
C ALA A 53 -6.28 8.67 7.64
N THR A 54 -6.94 7.85 6.82
CA THR A 54 -8.37 8.01 6.50
C THR A 54 -9.23 7.84 7.74
N LEU A 55 -8.97 6.80 8.55
CA LEU A 55 -9.68 6.58 9.81
C LEU A 55 -9.54 7.80 10.74
N ALA A 56 -8.34 8.35 10.87
CA ALA A 56 -8.10 9.54 11.69
C ALA A 56 -8.89 10.75 11.18
N ALA A 57 -8.97 10.94 9.85
CA ALA A 57 -9.72 12.04 9.26
C ALA A 57 -11.25 11.88 9.45
N VAL A 58 -11.79 10.68 9.19
CA VAL A 58 -13.25 10.47 9.28
C VAL A 58 -13.75 10.45 10.73
N THR A 59 -12.88 10.17 11.70
CA THR A 59 -13.24 10.18 13.14
C THR A 59 -12.98 11.52 13.83
N ASP A 60 -12.46 12.52 13.11
CA ASP A 60 -12.33 13.88 13.64
C ASP A 60 -13.72 14.50 13.91
N LEU A 61 -13.84 15.23 15.02
CA LEU A 61 -15.11 15.85 15.43
C LEU A 61 -15.62 16.92 14.46
N ALA A 62 -14.74 17.49 13.63
CA ALA A 62 -15.09 18.44 12.59
C ALA A 62 -15.62 17.77 11.32
N THR A 63 -15.46 16.45 11.16
CA THR A 63 -15.91 15.72 9.97
C THR A 63 -17.42 15.50 10.01
N PRO A 64 -18.17 15.94 8.98
CA PRO A 64 -19.61 15.70 8.91
C PRO A 64 -19.94 14.20 8.86
N THR A 65 -20.89 13.75 9.68
CA THR A 65 -21.38 12.36 9.64
C THR A 65 -22.34 12.15 8.47
N THR A 66 -21.79 12.15 7.26
CA THR A 66 -22.51 11.96 5.99
C THR A 66 -21.89 10.81 5.21
N TRP A 67 -22.60 10.32 4.19
CA TRP A 67 -22.06 9.29 3.31
C TRP A 67 -20.71 9.70 2.72
N ASP A 68 -20.68 10.82 2.00
CA ASP A 68 -19.53 11.32 1.25
C ASP A 68 -18.32 11.68 2.15
N ALA A 69 -18.56 12.13 3.39
CA ALA A 69 -17.50 12.58 4.28
C ALA A 69 -17.03 11.53 5.30
N PHE A 70 -17.81 10.47 5.54
CA PHE A 70 -17.48 9.44 6.53
C PHE A 70 -17.45 8.03 5.92
N VAL A 71 -18.55 7.60 5.31
CA VAL A 71 -18.71 6.20 4.86
C VAL A 71 -17.87 5.94 3.63
N GLU A 72 -18.09 6.72 2.57
CA GLU A 72 -17.41 6.55 1.29
C GLU A 72 -15.88 6.53 1.43
N PRO A 73 -15.21 7.53 2.04
CA PRO A 73 -13.75 7.49 2.17
C PRO A 73 -13.23 6.31 3.00
N LEU A 74 -13.96 5.92 4.06
CA LEU A 74 -13.58 4.78 4.90
C LEU A 74 -13.72 3.44 4.16
N GLU A 75 -14.82 3.25 3.43
CA GLU A 75 -15.02 2.07 2.57
C GLU A 75 -13.95 2.00 1.49
N ASP A 76 -13.68 3.12 0.81
CA ASP A 76 -12.67 3.22 -0.24
C ASP A 76 -11.28 2.80 0.23
N ALA A 77 -10.86 3.27 1.41
CA ALA A 77 -9.56 2.95 1.98
C ALA A 77 -9.47 1.48 2.42
N THR A 78 -10.52 0.96 3.05
CA THR A 78 -10.55 -0.43 3.54
C THR A 78 -10.72 -1.45 2.42
N GLU A 79 -11.46 -1.12 1.36
CA GLU A 79 -11.62 -1.96 0.17
C GLU A 79 -10.30 -2.10 -0.60
N ARG A 80 -9.52 -1.02 -0.76
CA ARG A 80 -8.18 -1.10 -1.38
C ARG A 80 -7.25 -2.04 -0.60
N LEU A 81 -7.23 -1.92 0.73
CA LEU A 81 -6.47 -2.83 1.60
C LEU A 81 -6.97 -4.28 1.47
N GLY A 82 -8.30 -4.47 1.52
CA GLY A 82 -8.93 -5.79 1.40
C GLY A 82 -8.63 -6.47 0.07
N ARG A 83 -8.70 -5.74 -1.05
CA ARG A 83 -8.37 -6.25 -2.39
C ARG A 83 -6.92 -6.71 -2.48
N ALA A 84 -5.97 -5.89 -2.01
CA ALA A 84 -4.56 -6.27 -2.01
C ALA A 84 -4.30 -7.49 -1.12
N TRP A 85 -4.81 -7.50 0.11
CA TRP A 85 -4.63 -8.63 1.02
C TRP A 85 -5.32 -9.90 0.54
N GLY A 86 -6.44 -9.79 -0.18
CA GLY A 86 -7.13 -10.90 -0.82
C GLY A 86 -6.25 -11.64 -1.84
N VAL A 87 -5.43 -10.91 -2.61
CA VAL A 87 -4.45 -11.50 -3.54
C VAL A 87 -3.39 -12.28 -2.79
N VAL A 88 -2.81 -11.68 -1.74
CA VAL A 88 -1.77 -12.31 -0.91
C VAL A 88 -2.31 -13.57 -0.23
N GLY A 89 -3.48 -13.48 0.39
CA GLY A 89 -4.15 -14.60 1.05
C GLY A 89 -4.54 -15.72 0.09
N HIS A 90 -5.00 -15.38 -1.12
CA HIS A 90 -5.27 -16.36 -2.17
C HIS A 90 -4.01 -17.15 -2.54
N LEU A 91 -2.92 -16.46 -2.87
CA LEU A 91 -1.66 -17.10 -3.25
C LEU A 91 -1.06 -17.92 -2.11
N ASN A 92 -1.16 -17.45 -0.86
CA ASN A 92 -0.76 -18.24 0.31
C ASN A 92 -1.58 -19.54 0.45
N GLY A 93 -2.84 -19.55 0.00
CA GLY A 93 -3.70 -20.73 0.04
C GLY A 93 -3.51 -21.71 -1.12
N VAL A 94 -3.14 -21.23 -2.32
CA VAL A 94 -3.13 -22.07 -3.55
C VAL A 94 -1.76 -22.24 -4.19
N ALA A 95 -0.78 -21.41 -3.83
CA ALA A 95 0.54 -21.31 -4.46
C ALA A 95 1.63 -20.92 -3.44
N ASP A 96 1.58 -21.50 -2.25
CA ASP A 96 2.51 -21.20 -1.15
C ASP A 96 3.98 -21.47 -1.51
N THR A 97 4.86 -20.56 -1.08
CA THR A 97 6.32 -20.67 -1.23
C THR A 97 7.00 -20.13 0.02
N PRO A 98 8.24 -20.54 0.36
CA PRO A 98 8.93 -20.00 1.53
C PRO A 98 9.00 -18.46 1.57
N PRO A 99 9.37 -17.75 0.47
CA PRO A 99 9.38 -16.28 0.47
C PRO A 99 7.98 -15.67 0.66
N LEU A 100 6.94 -16.26 0.07
CA LEU A 100 5.56 -15.80 0.27
C LEU A 100 5.10 -15.99 1.71
N ARG A 101 5.42 -17.13 2.33
CA ARG A 101 5.07 -17.41 3.72
C ARG A 101 5.78 -16.47 4.69
N GLU A 102 7.03 -16.12 4.42
CA GLU A 102 7.76 -15.11 5.18
C GLU A 102 7.07 -13.74 5.06
N ALA A 103 6.76 -13.31 3.84
CA ALA A 103 6.05 -12.05 3.61
C ALA A 103 4.64 -12.03 4.22
N TYR A 104 3.92 -13.15 4.25
CA TYR A 104 2.60 -13.28 4.84
C TYR A 104 2.60 -13.15 6.38
N ASN A 105 3.70 -13.55 7.03
CA ASN A 105 3.81 -13.59 8.50
C ASN A 105 4.67 -12.46 9.09
N ALA A 106 5.16 -11.54 8.26
CA ALA A 106 5.93 -10.36 8.68
C ALA A 106 5.06 -9.36 9.46
#